data_AF-A0A7Y5NGT9-F1
#
_entry.id   AF-A0A7Y5NGT9-F1
#
_cell.length_a   1.000
_cell.length_b   1.000
_cell.length_c   1.000
_cell.angle_alpha   90.00
_cell.angle_beta   90.00
_cell.angle_gamma   90.00
#
_symmetry.space_group_name_H-M   'P 1'
#
loop_
_entity.id
_entity.type
_entity.pdbx_description
1 polymer ?
#
loop_
_entity_poly.entity_id
_entity_poly.type
_entity_poly.pdbx_seq_one_letter_code
_entity_poly.pdbx_strand_id
1 'polypeptide(L)'
;MRTTGSPARRFAAALLLAPAGLGACSSPAEQPYCDALVSAQAEWKDAGASLADPAAATRFLRTVTRIEQQAPDVVRADWQALHRLFAKFTVADPDLGALTTQLKGFQTSAKRIEAHARETCGVDLGS
;
A
#
# COMPACT_ATOMS: atom_id res chain seq x y z
N MET A 1 -23.52 -61.05 23.40
CA MET A 1 -23.00 -59.71 23.04
C MET A 1 -21.96 -59.93 21.93
N ARG A 2 -22.25 -59.65 20.64
CA ARG A 2 -21.96 -58.40 19.89
C ARG A 2 -20.52 -57.90 20.20
N THR A 3 -19.56 -57.70 19.29
CA THR A 3 -19.58 -57.45 17.82
C THR A 3 -18.12 -57.36 17.29
N THR A 4 -17.91 -57.74 16.02
CA THR A 4 -17.05 -57.12 14.96
C THR A 4 -15.53 -57.03 15.08
N GLY A 5 -14.85 -57.50 14.02
CA GLY A 5 -13.45 -57.22 13.70
C GLY A 5 -13.23 -55.99 12.79
N SER A 6 -11.93 -55.76 12.52
CA SER A 6 -11.29 -54.79 11.58
C SER A 6 -11.45 -53.29 11.87
N PRO A 7 -10.57 -52.40 11.33
CA PRO A 7 -9.20 -52.58 10.80
C PRO A 7 -8.19 -51.55 11.34
N ALA A 8 -6.90 -51.80 11.07
CA ALA A 8 -5.81 -50.83 11.20
C ALA A 8 -6.15 -49.55 10.41
N ARG A 9 -6.43 -48.46 11.14
CA ARG A 9 -6.52 -47.12 10.56
C ARG A 9 -5.12 -46.65 10.21
N ARG A 10 -4.77 -46.80 8.94
CA ARG A 10 -3.76 -45.98 8.28
C ARG A 10 -4.20 -44.52 8.43
N PHE A 11 -3.58 -43.79 9.36
CA PHE A 11 -3.68 -42.35 9.36
C PHE A 11 -2.90 -41.85 8.13
N ALA A 12 -3.61 -41.72 7.01
CA ALA A 12 -3.19 -40.84 5.95
C ALA A 12 -3.19 -39.43 6.56
N ALA A 13 -2.02 -38.92 6.91
CA ALA A 13 -1.82 -37.52 7.20
C ALA A 13 -2.15 -36.75 5.92
N ALA A 14 -3.41 -36.32 5.80
CA ALA A 14 -3.78 -35.31 4.85
C ALA A 14 -3.01 -34.05 5.27
N LEU A 15 -1.90 -33.78 4.58
CA LEU A 15 -1.30 -32.46 4.50
C LEU A 15 -2.40 -31.55 3.94
N LEU A 16 -3.17 -30.96 4.85
CA LEU A 16 -3.93 -29.77 4.57
C LEU A 16 -2.89 -28.72 4.19
N LEU A 17 -2.65 -28.58 2.89
CA LEU A 17 -2.18 -27.31 2.34
C LEU A 17 -3.25 -26.30 2.72
N ALA A 18 -3.08 -25.69 3.90
CA ALA A 18 -3.63 -24.39 4.13
C ALA A 18 -3.11 -23.52 2.98
N PRO A 19 -3.96 -22.89 2.16
CA PRO A 19 -3.48 -21.81 1.35
C PRO A 19 -2.86 -20.84 2.35
N ALA A 20 -1.54 -20.65 2.26
CA ALA A 20 -0.92 -19.48 2.80
C ALA A 20 -1.59 -18.30 2.07
N GLY A 21 -2.75 -17.87 2.57
CA GLY A 21 -3.14 -16.49 2.42
C GLY A 21 -1.89 -15.73 2.83
N LEU A 22 -1.36 -14.95 1.91
CA LEU A 22 -0.29 -14.01 2.18
C LEU A 22 -0.83 -13.08 3.27
N GLY A 23 -0.76 -13.53 4.51
CA GLY A 23 -1.01 -12.74 5.69
C GLY A 23 0.08 -11.72 5.63
N ALA A 24 -0.28 -10.55 5.13
CA ALA A 24 0.59 -9.39 5.09
C ALA A 24 1.26 -9.34 6.46
N CYS A 25 2.59 -9.35 6.49
CA CYS A 25 3.37 -9.53 7.72
C CYS A 25 3.35 -8.25 8.57
N SER A 26 2.23 -7.53 8.58
CA SER A 26 2.06 -6.26 9.28
C SER A 26 2.24 -6.53 10.76
N SER A 27 3.29 -5.94 11.31
CA SER A 27 3.42 -5.84 12.75
C SER A 27 2.33 -4.92 13.30
N PRO A 28 1.94 -5.05 14.59
CA PRO A 28 0.98 -4.13 15.21
C PRO A 28 1.42 -2.65 15.11
N ALA A 29 2.73 -2.40 15.01
CA ALA A 29 3.30 -1.06 14.83
C ALA A 29 3.04 -0.46 13.44
N GLU A 30 2.79 -1.30 12.43
CA GLU A 30 2.53 -0.88 11.04
C GLU A 30 1.03 -0.75 10.73
N GLN A 31 0.14 -1.11 11.65
CA GLN A 31 -1.31 -1.02 11.37
C GLN A 31 -1.80 0.39 11.04
N PRO A 32 -1.37 1.47 11.73
CA PRO A 32 -1.78 2.82 11.36
C PRO A 32 -1.40 3.19 9.91
N TYR A 33 -0.27 2.65 9.41
CA TYR A 33 0.14 2.81 8.02
C TYR A 33 -0.79 2.04 7.08
N CYS A 34 -1.05 0.76 7.36
CA CYS A 34 -1.93 -0.05 6.54
C CYS A 34 -3.37 0.50 6.47
N ASP A 35 -3.93 0.94 7.59
CA ASP A 35 -5.25 1.58 7.66
C ASP A 35 -5.30 2.87 6.83
N ALA A 36 -4.23 3.67 6.89
CA ALA A 36 -4.11 4.90 6.10
C ALA A 36 -4.07 4.60 4.59
N LEU A 37 -3.39 3.52 4.18
CA LEU A 37 -3.34 3.09 2.78
C LEU A 37 -4.69 2.58 2.27
N VAL A 38 -5.39 1.75 3.03
CA VAL A 38 -6.73 1.25 2.67
C VAL A 38 -7.71 2.42 2.52
N SER A 39 -7.69 3.35 3.48
CA SER A 39 -8.51 4.56 3.42
C SER A 39 -8.18 5.43 2.21
N ALA A 40 -6.89 5.58 1.89
CA ALA A 40 -6.45 6.32 0.73
C ALA A 40 -6.91 5.69 -0.59
N GLN A 41 -6.88 4.36 -0.69
CA GLN A 41 -7.34 3.64 -1.89
C GLN A 41 -8.83 3.89 -2.14
N ALA A 42 -9.66 3.90 -1.09
CA ALA A 42 -11.06 4.27 -1.19
C ALA A 42 -11.24 5.74 -1.61
N GLU A 43 -10.54 6.66 -0.94
CA GLU A 43 -10.59 8.10 -1.25
C GLU A 43 -10.16 8.40 -2.69
N TRP A 44 -9.12 7.75 -3.21
CA TRP A 44 -8.60 7.98 -4.56
C TRP A 44 -9.45 7.30 -5.65
N LYS A 45 -10.01 6.12 -5.37
CA LYS A 45 -10.95 5.45 -6.28
C LYS A 45 -12.24 6.26 -6.46
N ASP A 46 -12.76 6.81 -5.37
CA ASP A 46 -13.95 7.65 -5.39
C ASP A 46 -13.64 9.07 -5.92
N ALA A 47 -12.37 9.48 -5.88
CA ALA A 47 -11.99 10.83 -6.28
C ALA A 47 -12.33 11.08 -7.75
N GLY A 48 -12.15 10.14 -8.69
CA GLY A 48 -12.54 10.25 -10.11
C GLY A 48 -12.09 11.54 -10.83
N ALA A 49 -11.31 12.38 -10.18
CA ALA A 49 -11.13 13.79 -10.46
C ALA A 49 -9.65 14.01 -10.65
N SER A 50 -9.34 14.47 -11.84
CA SER A 50 -7.99 14.83 -12.26
C SER A 50 -7.29 15.69 -11.20
N LEU A 51 -6.00 15.45 -10.99
CA LEU A 51 -5.13 16.34 -10.22
C LEU A 51 -5.04 17.76 -10.82
N ALA A 52 -5.65 18.00 -11.99
CA ALA A 52 -5.87 19.33 -12.55
C ALA A 52 -6.91 20.16 -11.76
N ASP A 53 -7.79 19.53 -10.97
CA ASP A 53 -8.64 20.26 -10.02
C ASP A 53 -7.82 20.58 -8.74
N PRO A 54 -7.62 21.87 -8.40
CA PRO A 54 -6.89 22.26 -7.21
C PRO A 54 -7.46 21.69 -5.91
N ALA A 55 -8.79 21.50 -5.83
CA ALA A 55 -9.42 20.91 -4.66
C ALA A 55 -9.11 19.40 -4.56
N ALA A 56 -9.15 18.68 -5.68
CA ALA A 56 -8.71 17.27 -5.75
C ALA A 56 -7.21 17.13 -5.42
N ALA A 57 -6.35 17.99 -5.97
CA ALA A 57 -4.91 17.98 -5.67
C ALA A 57 -4.62 18.25 -4.19
N THR A 58 -5.34 19.20 -3.57
CA THR A 58 -5.21 19.49 -2.13
C THR A 58 -5.65 18.29 -1.28
N ARG A 59 -6.76 17.63 -1.64
CA ARG A 59 -7.22 16.41 -0.95
C ARG A 59 -6.19 15.30 -1.06
N PHE A 60 -5.67 15.07 -2.27
CA PHE A 60 -4.64 14.08 -2.52
C PHE A 60 -3.39 14.32 -1.66
N LEU A 61 -2.87 15.55 -1.62
CA LEU A 61 -1.71 15.89 -0.79
C LEU A 61 -1.95 15.68 0.70
N ARG A 62 -3.14 16.00 1.19
CA ARG A 62 -3.51 15.74 2.59
C ARG A 62 -3.50 14.24 2.88
N THR A 63 -4.02 13.42 1.98
CA THR A 63 -3.99 11.95 2.10
C THR A 63 -2.55 11.43 2.09
N VAL A 64 -1.70 11.90 1.18
CA VAL A 64 -0.26 11.55 1.14
C VAL A 64 0.44 11.95 2.44
N THR A 65 0.17 13.15 2.97
CA THR A 65 0.74 13.64 4.23
C THR A 65 0.33 12.74 5.41
N ARG A 66 -0.93 12.32 5.48
CA ARG A 66 -1.41 11.38 6.50
C ARG A 66 -0.66 10.05 6.41
N ILE A 67 -0.50 9.51 5.20
CA ILE A 67 0.23 8.25 4.99
C ILE A 67 1.70 8.41 5.42
N GLU A 68 2.36 9.49 5.01
CA GLU A 68 3.76 9.79 5.36
C GLU A 68 3.99 9.79 6.88
N GLN A 69 3.07 10.41 7.64
CA GLN A 69 3.17 10.48 9.11
C GLN A 69 3.06 9.12 9.79
N GLN A 70 2.31 8.19 9.19
CA GLN A 70 2.14 6.83 9.73
C GLN A 70 3.16 5.84 9.15
N ALA A 71 3.82 6.20 8.06
CA ALA A 71 4.72 5.30 7.34
C ALA A 71 5.93 4.89 8.20
N PRO A 72 6.36 3.61 8.13
CA PRO A 72 7.59 3.17 8.76
C PRO A 72 8.80 3.81 8.05
N ASP A 73 9.91 3.92 8.79
CA ASP A 73 11.12 4.63 8.34
C ASP A 73 11.64 4.14 6.97
N VAL A 74 11.46 2.85 6.68
CA VAL A 74 11.90 2.19 5.43
C VAL A 74 11.29 2.79 4.16
N VAL A 75 10.07 3.34 4.25
CA VAL A 75 9.36 3.97 3.12
C VAL A 75 8.96 5.43 3.38
N ARG A 76 9.16 5.96 4.59
CA ARG A 76 8.81 7.37 4.89
C ARG A 76 9.51 8.35 3.97
N ALA A 77 10.79 8.11 3.66
CA ALA A 77 11.55 8.95 2.72
C ALA A 77 10.98 8.91 1.29
N ASP A 78 10.42 7.77 0.87
CA ASP A 78 9.75 7.64 -0.43
C ASP A 78 8.43 8.41 -0.43
N TRP A 79 7.63 8.32 0.63
CA TRP A 79 6.40 9.12 0.78
C TRP A 79 6.68 10.63 0.78
N GLN A 80 7.76 11.05 1.43
CA GLN A 80 8.23 12.44 1.37
C GLN A 80 8.59 12.89 -0.04
N ALA A 81 9.16 12.00 -0.87
CA ALA A 81 9.46 12.30 -2.26
C ALA A 81 8.17 12.51 -3.07
N LEU A 82 7.14 11.68 -2.84
CA LEU A 82 5.81 11.86 -3.42
C LEU A 82 5.21 13.21 -3.02
N HIS A 83 5.15 13.49 -1.72
CA HIS A 83 4.64 14.75 -1.18
C HIS A 83 5.33 15.96 -1.84
N ARG A 84 6.66 15.99 -1.86
CA ARG A 84 7.42 17.10 -2.49
C ARG A 84 7.13 17.25 -3.98
N LEU A 85 6.92 16.16 -4.71
CA LEU A 85 6.58 16.23 -6.13
C LEU A 85 5.19 16.84 -6.31
N PHE A 86 4.18 16.32 -5.61
CA PHE A 86 2.80 16.77 -5.77
C PHE A 86 2.57 18.19 -5.25
N ALA A 87 3.32 18.64 -4.24
CA ALA A 87 3.28 20.02 -3.75
C ALA A 87 3.71 21.05 -4.81
N LYS A 88 4.48 20.64 -5.82
CA LYS A 88 4.80 21.53 -6.96
C LYS A 88 3.60 21.82 -7.82
N PHE A 89 2.66 20.89 -7.94
CA PHE A 89 1.48 21.06 -8.78
C PHE A 89 0.37 21.86 -8.09
N THR A 90 0.55 22.25 -6.83
CA THR A 90 -0.42 23.09 -6.12
C THR A 90 -0.16 24.58 -6.23
N VAL A 91 0.90 25.00 -6.92
CA VAL A 91 1.19 26.42 -7.19
C VAL A 91 0.81 26.78 -8.63
N ALA A 92 0.48 28.05 -8.88
CA ALA A 92 -0.05 28.52 -10.16
C ALA A 92 0.96 28.43 -11.33
N ASP A 93 2.27 28.48 -11.05
CA ASP A 93 3.34 28.37 -12.04
C ASP A 93 4.45 27.44 -11.51
N PRO A 94 4.35 26.13 -11.77
CA PRO A 94 5.32 25.16 -11.28
C PRO A 94 6.65 25.24 -12.05
N ASP A 95 7.78 25.33 -11.34
CA ASP A 95 9.09 25.15 -11.97
C ASP A 95 9.30 23.68 -12.39
N LEU A 96 9.25 23.44 -13.70
CA LEU A 96 9.39 22.13 -14.31
C LEU A 96 10.81 21.83 -14.81
N GLY A 97 11.79 22.73 -14.62
CA GLY A 97 13.13 22.59 -15.19
C GLY A 97 13.88 21.32 -14.72
N ALA A 98 13.58 20.84 -13.51
CA ALA A 98 14.15 19.61 -12.94
C ALA A 98 13.20 18.40 -12.99
N LEU A 99 12.03 18.53 -13.64
CA LEU A 99 10.94 17.56 -13.53
C LEU A 99 11.34 16.18 -14.04
N THR A 100 12.08 16.09 -15.15
CA THR A 100 12.44 14.79 -15.76
C THR A 100 13.29 13.92 -14.83
N THR A 101 14.28 14.48 -14.13
CA THR A 101 15.11 13.74 -13.17
C THR A 101 14.30 13.38 -11.93
N GLN A 102 13.44 14.29 -11.48
CA GLN A 102 12.55 14.05 -10.34
C GLN A 102 11.51 12.96 -10.61
N LEU A 103 10.98 12.88 -11.84
CA LEU A 103 10.06 11.84 -12.27
C LEU A 103 10.71 10.45 -12.26
N LYS A 104 11.99 10.34 -12.64
CA LYS A 104 12.73 9.07 -12.53
C LYS A 104 12.90 8.65 -11.07
N GLY A 105 13.33 9.57 -10.20
CA GLY A 105 13.45 9.30 -8.76
C GLY A 105 12.11 8.91 -8.14
N PHE A 106 11.04 9.61 -8.53
CA PHE A 106 9.67 9.31 -8.12
C PHE A 106 9.23 7.92 -8.53
N GLN A 107 9.49 7.48 -9.78
CA GLN A 107 9.09 6.16 -10.23
C GLN A 107 9.73 5.06 -9.39
N THR A 108 10.99 5.24 -8.99
CA THR A 108 11.66 4.32 -8.05
C THR A 108 11.00 4.34 -6.68
N SER A 109 10.74 5.52 -6.11
CA SER A 109 10.05 5.64 -4.81
C SER A 109 8.63 5.03 -4.84
N ALA A 110 7.87 5.26 -5.90
CA ALA A 110 6.54 4.69 -6.09
C ALA A 110 6.58 3.16 -6.10
N LYS A 111 7.51 2.55 -6.86
CA LYS A 111 7.69 1.09 -6.88
C LYS A 111 8.04 0.52 -5.51
N ARG A 112 8.90 1.20 -4.73
CA ARG A 112 9.26 0.78 -3.37
C ARG A 112 8.07 0.83 -2.43
N ILE A 113 7.29 1.91 -2.51
CA ILE A 113 6.03 2.06 -1.76
C ILE A 113 5.04 0.97 -2.13
N GLU A 114 4.80 0.73 -3.42
CA GLU A 114 3.88 -0.30 -3.91
C GLU A 114 4.28 -1.70 -3.46
N ALA A 115 5.57 -2.04 -3.56
CA ALA A 115 6.08 -3.31 -3.09
C ALA A 115 5.85 -3.48 -1.58
N HIS A 116 6.22 -2.47 -0.78
CA HIS A 116 6.05 -2.53 0.66
C HIS A 116 4.57 -2.56 1.08
N ALA A 117 3.71 -1.77 0.45
CA ALA A 117 2.26 -1.80 0.69
C ALA A 117 1.66 -3.18 0.39
N ARG A 118 2.10 -3.84 -0.68
CA ARG A 118 1.66 -5.19 -1.06
C ARG A 118 2.17 -6.24 -0.07
N GLU A 119 3.45 -6.20 0.29
CA GLU A 119 4.10 -7.19 1.14
C GLU A 119 3.68 -7.06 2.62
N THR A 120 3.56 -5.83 3.13
CA THR A 120 3.29 -5.55 4.55
C THR A 120 1.81 -5.36 4.84
N CYS A 121 1.05 -4.76 3.93
CA CYS A 121 -0.36 -4.43 4.14
C CYS A 121 -1.33 -5.19 3.24
N GLY A 122 -0.86 -5.92 2.22
CA GLY A 122 -1.73 -6.57 1.23
C GLY A 122 -2.50 -5.58 0.35
N VAL A 123 -2.06 -4.32 0.29
CA VAL A 123 -2.72 -3.23 -0.44
C VAL A 123 -2.06 -3.06 -1.81
N ASP A 124 -2.87 -3.06 -2.87
CA ASP A 124 -2.40 -2.73 -4.23
C ASP A 124 -2.67 -1.26 -4.55
N LEU A 125 -1.62 -0.46 -4.73
CA LEU A 125 -1.75 0.99 -4.99
C LEU A 125 -1.71 1.32 -6.50
N GLY A 126 -1.43 0.34 -7.36
CA GLY A 126 -1.18 0.54 -8.80
C GLY A 126 -2.30 0.10 -9.74
N SER A 127 -3.50 -0.18 -9.20
CA SER A 127 -4.67 -0.69 -9.95
C SER A 127 -5.65 0.39 -10.38
#